data_AF-A0A3N4N3F4-F1
#
_entry.id   AF-A0A3N4N3F4-F1
#
_cell.length_a   1.000
_cell.length_b   1.000
_cell.length_c   1.000
_cell.angle_alpha   90.00
_cell.angle_beta   90.00
_cell.angle_gamma   90.00
#
_symmetry.space_group_name_H-M   'P 1'
#
loop_
_entity.id
_entity.type
_entity.pdbx_description
1 polymer ?
#
loop_
_entity_poly.entity_id
_entity_poly.type
_entity_poly.pdbx_seq_one_letter_code
_entity_poly.pdbx_strand_id
1 'polypeptide(L)'
;MHDLLITQNLCLHPAGQGFFYSGNMSLYHYPTEFRFVFDCGSLNRDNIRDEIDKYKRTQLTSQIDLLIISHFDADHVNHLDYLLKGIKVKKIVAPFVGIAERLFLVFRLIEQGELNNPDSSGTVDIIIDPASALAPYLDEGGDITFVDSDPENPPFPPPGDDAPPDEEGRGENIEWSFAFEGGTMPMPPGELNTKSTQARKVKDSQKGFTRANDTPLMEFLFYRKDIGSDNKAFFDKVYELFLQRFSTEFKYPANPGIDELTNVIKNNLRSATIVKELFQEALKTVNNISIKENELMNMNTTALSLLHYNLVKKFSKIAPWHYAKNSDRYTQQIYHIQKLDGTAGTETRLRSNQVDFQYYYGYHYERSLIANTLLTSDSFLLAEEDTNAFMRRYKNYWHNFWLFQVPHHGSSHNSSLHLFTRLPVDRWLFINYGVHKAWGGTWRHPSPKVITDLVAAGISTNLLAVNENNGYHIRVEYTLYDR
;
A
#
# COMPACT_ATOMS: atom_id res chain seq x y z
N MET A 1 7.28 14.26 37.31
CA MET A 1 7.48 14.36 35.86
C MET A 1 6.99 13.06 35.25
N HIS A 2 5.74 13.03 34.82
CA HIS A 2 5.26 11.95 33.97
C HIS A 2 5.37 12.47 32.55
N ASP A 3 6.36 12.01 31.79
CA ASP A 3 6.42 12.32 30.36
C ASP A 3 5.47 11.36 29.63
N LEU A 4 4.71 11.87 28.66
CA LEU A 4 4.00 11.00 27.72
C LEU A 4 4.96 10.67 26.58
N LEU A 5 5.18 9.38 26.37
CA LEU A 5 5.99 8.86 25.28
C LEU A 5 5.08 8.17 24.26
N ILE A 6 5.10 8.67 23.03
CA ILE A 6 4.51 7.98 21.87
C ILE A 6 5.66 7.33 21.11
N THR A 7 5.54 6.03 20.86
CA THR A 7 6.50 5.29 20.05
C THR A 7 5.85 4.87 18.74
N GLN A 8 6.48 5.20 17.62
CA GLN A 8 6.12 4.70 16.31
C GLN A 8 7.26 3.82 15.78
N ASN A 9 6.93 2.61 15.36
CA ASN A 9 7.86 1.72 14.68
C ASN A 9 7.41 1.54 13.24
N LEU A 10 8.34 1.62 12.29
CA LEU A 10 8.10 1.35 10.87
C LEU A 10 9.18 0.36 10.40
N CYS A 11 8.80 -0.66 9.64
CA CYS A 11 9.74 -1.68 9.17
C CYS A 11 9.59 -1.90 7.66
N LEU A 12 10.66 -1.61 6.93
CA LEU A 12 10.89 -2.11 5.57
C LEU A 12 11.47 -3.52 5.73
N HIS A 13 10.61 -4.54 5.66
CA HIS A 13 11.06 -5.91 5.85
C HIS A 13 11.95 -6.36 4.69
N PRO A 14 12.99 -7.15 4.94
CA PRO A 14 13.88 -7.67 3.89
C PRO A 14 13.15 -8.76 3.09
N ALA A 15 12.10 -8.42 2.33
CA ALA A 15 11.21 -9.39 1.67
C ALA A 15 11.79 -9.97 0.37
N GLY A 16 12.66 -9.24 -0.33
CA GLY A 16 13.15 -9.59 -1.67
C GLY A 16 12.26 -9.02 -2.78
N GLN A 17 11.96 -9.85 -3.79
CA GLN A 17 11.11 -9.48 -4.93
C GLN A 17 9.64 -9.51 -4.51
N GLY A 18 9.12 -8.36 -4.12
CA GLY A 18 7.78 -8.14 -3.56
C GLY A 18 7.86 -6.98 -2.56
N PHE A 19 6.87 -6.85 -1.68
CA PHE A 19 6.91 -5.84 -0.64
C PHE A 19 6.19 -6.29 0.63
N PHE A 20 6.84 -6.02 1.76
CA PHE A 20 6.24 -6.17 3.09
C PHE A 20 6.68 -4.98 3.94
N TYR A 21 5.70 -4.16 4.31
CA TYR A 21 5.90 -3.02 5.19
C TYR A 21 4.95 -3.11 6.36
N SER A 22 5.42 -2.78 7.56
CA SER A 22 4.57 -2.73 8.74
C SER A 22 4.86 -1.50 9.57
N GLY A 23 3.84 -0.97 10.23
CA GLY A 23 4.01 0.05 11.24
C GLY A 23 3.14 -0.17 12.46
N ASN A 24 3.60 0.34 13.60
CA ASN A 24 2.79 0.43 14.80
C ASN A 24 2.98 1.79 15.47
N MET A 25 1.96 2.19 16.24
CA MET A 25 2.01 3.35 17.12
C MET A 25 1.45 2.95 18.49
N SER A 26 2.24 3.20 19.53
CA SER A 26 1.89 2.88 20.92
C SER A 26 2.10 4.09 21.81
N LEU A 27 1.36 4.13 22.93
CA LEU A 27 1.56 5.11 23.99
C LEU A 27 2.09 4.37 25.22
N TYR A 28 3.21 4.82 25.78
CA TYR A 28 3.93 4.08 26.84
C TYR A 28 3.07 3.73 28.07
N HIS A 29 2.11 4.59 28.44
CA HIS A 29 1.23 4.36 29.60
C HIS A 29 -0.02 3.52 29.28
N TYR A 30 -0.20 3.08 28.04
CA TYR A 30 -1.39 2.34 27.60
C TYR A 30 -1.00 0.99 26.97
N PRO A 31 -1.69 -0.10 27.32
CA PRO A 31 -1.36 -1.44 26.84
C PRO A 31 -1.85 -1.72 25.40
N THR A 32 -2.26 -0.69 24.67
CA THR A 32 -2.85 -0.80 23.33
C THR A 32 -1.99 -0.07 22.30
N GLU A 33 -1.96 -0.61 21.09
CA GLU A 33 -1.26 -0.03 19.95
C GLU A 33 -2.16 -0.07 18.72
N PHE A 34 -1.97 0.89 17.82
CA PHE A 34 -2.49 0.82 16.47
C PHE A 34 -1.45 0.16 15.57
N ARG A 35 -1.85 -0.86 14.80
CA ARG A 35 -0.97 -1.54 13.84
C ARG A 35 -1.53 -1.53 12.45
N PHE A 36 -0.62 -1.32 11.51
CA PHE A 36 -0.93 -1.48 10.11
C PHE A 36 0.15 -2.28 9.37
N VAL A 37 -0.29 -2.96 8.32
CA VAL A 37 0.56 -3.69 7.39
C VAL A 37 0.23 -3.21 5.98
N PHE A 38 1.24 -3.01 5.14
CA PHE A 38 1.11 -2.70 3.73
C PHE A 38 1.81 -3.80 2.94
N ASP A 39 1.00 -4.60 2.24
CA ASP A 39 1.37 -5.86 1.58
C ASP A 39 2.09 -6.87 2.49
N CYS A 40 2.27 -8.09 1.99
CA CYS A 40 3.21 -9.04 2.61
C CYS A 40 3.71 -10.09 1.61
N GLY A 41 3.65 -9.80 0.32
CA GLY A 41 4.02 -10.75 -0.72
C GLY A 41 5.50 -10.74 -1.04
N SER A 42 5.95 -11.87 -1.57
CA SER A 42 7.27 -12.01 -2.18
C SER A 42 7.36 -13.26 -3.03
N LEU A 43 8.19 -13.24 -4.07
CA LEU A 43 8.60 -14.43 -4.80
C LEU A 43 9.67 -15.24 -4.04
N ASN A 44 10.34 -14.65 -3.04
CA ASN A 44 11.30 -15.35 -2.18
C ASN A 44 10.62 -15.92 -0.92
N ARG A 45 10.05 -17.13 -1.07
CA ARG A 45 9.12 -17.75 -0.12
C ARG A 45 9.68 -17.97 1.28
N ASP A 46 10.82 -18.64 1.40
CA ASP A 46 11.38 -19.00 2.72
C ASP A 46 11.69 -17.74 3.51
N ASN A 47 12.27 -16.75 2.82
CA ASN A 47 12.64 -15.50 3.42
C ASN A 47 11.43 -14.67 3.88
N ILE A 48 10.36 -14.55 3.07
CA ILE A 48 9.17 -13.79 3.49
C ILE A 48 8.41 -14.48 4.62
N ARG A 49 8.37 -15.82 4.65
CA ARG A 49 7.76 -16.57 5.77
C ARG A 49 8.50 -16.33 7.07
N ASP A 50 9.83 -16.34 7.05
CA ASP A 50 10.65 -16.01 8.21
C ASP A 50 10.40 -14.59 8.73
N GLU A 51 10.26 -13.61 7.83
CA GLU A 51 9.95 -12.23 8.20
C GLU A 51 8.52 -12.10 8.76
N ILE A 52 7.54 -12.79 8.18
CA ILE A 52 6.18 -12.85 8.73
C ILE A 52 6.20 -13.48 10.12
N ASP A 53 6.92 -14.57 10.33
CA ASP A 53 7.02 -15.22 11.64
C ASP A 53 7.77 -14.36 12.67
N LYS A 54 8.80 -13.61 12.25
CA LYS A 54 9.43 -12.59 13.09
C LYS A 54 8.43 -11.50 13.46
N TYR A 55 7.72 -10.94 12.48
CA TYR A 55 6.68 -9.94 12.70
C TYR A 55 5.65 -10.44 13.72
N LYS A 56 5.07 -11.63 13.51
CA LYS A 56 4.07 -12.21 14.42
C LYS A 56 4.57 -12.37 15.86
N ARG A 57 5.82 -12.79 16.05
CA ARG A 57 6.42 -12.99 17.39
C ARG A 57 6.71 -11.68 18.12
N THR A 58 6.91 -10.57 17.41
CA THR A 58 7.21 -9.27 18.02
C THR A 58 5.97 -8.42 18.28
N GLN A 59 4.78 -8.88 17.87
CA GLN A 59 3.54 -8.15 18.10
C GLN A 59 2.98 -8.41 19.51
N LEU A 60 2.38 -7.39 20.12
CA LEU A 60 1.82 -7.49 21.48
C LEU A 60 0.47 -8.22 21.52
N THR A 61 -0.28 -8.23 20.41
CA THR A 61 -1.59 -8.90 20.32
C THR A 61 -1.78 -9.58 18.96
N SER A 62 -2.81 -10.41 18.80
CA SER A 62 -3.06 -11.17 17.55
C SER A 62 -4.07 -10.49 16.62
N GLN A 63 -3.91 -9.20 16.37
CA GLN A 63 -4.82 -8.39 15.52
C GLN A 63 -4.01 -7.50 14.56
N ILE A 64 -4.63 -7.00 13.51
CA ILE A 64 -4.11 -5.92 12.68
C ILE A 64 -5.25 -4.90 12.56
N ASP A 65 -5.01 -3.65 12.92
CA ASP A 65 -6.06 -2.62 12.85
C ASP A 65 -6.32 -2.21 11.39
N LEU A 66 -5.27 -2.15 10.58
CA LEU A 66 -5.35 -1.78 9.17
C LEU A 66 -4.41 -2.63 8.30
N LEU A 67 -4.96 -3.44 7.41
CA LEU A 67 -4.21 -4.08 6.33
C LEU A 67 -4.45 -3.32 5.04
N ILE A 68 -3.39 -2.83 4.40
CA ILE A 68 -3.44 -2.23 3.07
C ILE A 68 -2.88 -3.22 2.07
N ILE A 69 -3.65 -3.51 1.03
CA ILE A 69 -3.22 -4.26 -0.15
C ILE A 69 -3.02 -3.22 -1.25
N SER A 70 -1.80 -3.10 -1.75
CA SER A 70 -1.46 -2.10 -2.75
C SER A 70 -1.98 -2.46 -4.14
N HIS A 71 -1.92 -3.73 -4.50
CA HIS A 71 -2.44 -4.30 -5.73
C HIS A 71 -2.63 -5.81 -5.56
N PHE A 72 -3.22 -6.47 -6.55
CA PHE A 72 -3.54 -7.89 -6.48
C PHE A 72 -2.60 -8.77 -7.34
N ASP A 73 -1.41 -8.28 -7.71
CA ASP A 73 -0.40 -9.16 -8.33
C ASP A 73 0.13 -10.15 -7.29
N ALA A 74 0.53 -11.34 -7.76
CA ALA A 74 0.90 -12.47 -6.91
C ALA A 74 1.96 -12.10 -5.87
N ASP A 75 3.01 -11.40 -6.28
CA ASP A 75 4.16 -11.06 -5.45
C ASP A 75 3.89 -10.02 -4.35
N HIS A 76 2.64 -9.58 -4.21
CA HIS A 76 2.21 -8.73 -3.09
C HIS A 76 1.12 -9.36 -2.22
N VAL A 77 0.37 -10.34 -2.74
CA VAL A 77 -0.73 -10.99 -1.99
C VAL A 77 -0.50 -12.48 -1.67
N ASN A 78 0.50 -13.14 -2.26
CA ASN A 78 0.72 -14.59 -2.17
C ASN A 78 1.09 -15.15 -0.78
N HIS A 79 1.20 -14.31 0.25
CA HIS A 79 1.42 -14.74 1.63
C HIS A 79 0.43 -14.12 2.61
N LEU A 80 -0.66 -13.51 2.13
CA LEU A 80 -1.70 -12.94 2.99
C LEU A 80 -2.36 -14.03 3.85
N ASP A 81 -2.61 -15.21 3.30
CA ASP A 81 -3.14 -16.35 4.06
C ASP A 81 -2.18 -16.78 5.19
N TYR A 82 -0.87 -16.80 4.92
CA TYR A 82 0.15 -17.12 5.89
C TYR A 82 0.22 -16.05 6.98
N LEU A 83 0.24 -14.76 6.62
CA LEU A 83 0.20 -13.64 7.57
C LEU A 83 -1.07 -13.69 8.43
N LEU A 84 -2.23 -13.88 7.82
CA LEU A 84 -3.52 -13.79 8.50
C LEU A 84 -3.90 -15.07 9.26
N LYS A 85 -3.14 -16.16 9.11
CA LYS A 85 -3.31 -17.36 9.92
C LYS A 85 -3.16 -17.04 11.41
N GLY A 86 -4.28 -17.11 12.12
CA GLY A 86 -4.38 -16.81 13.56
C GLY A 86 -4.42 -15.32 13.91
N ILE A 87 -4.59 -14.44 12.92
CA ILE A 87 -4.67 -12.98 13.11
C ILE A 87 -5.98 -12.47 12.54
N LYS A 88 -6.66 -11.60 13.29
CA LYS A 88 -7.86 -10.90 12.82
C LYS A 88 -7.54 -9.48 12.37
N VAL A 89 -8.29 -8.99 11.37
CA VAL A 89 -8.10 -7.65 10.82
C VAL A 89 -9.36 -6.80 11.04
N LYS A 90 -9.22 -5.59 11.59
CA LYS A 90 -10.38 -4.68 11.74
C LYS A 90 -10.78 -4.05 10.41
N LYS A 91 -9.79 -3.56 9.65
CA LYS A 91 -10.02 -2.88 8.37
C LYS A 91 -9.03 -3.36 7.32
N ILE A 92 -9.54 -3.76 6.17
CA ILE A 92 -8.72 -4.02 4.98
C ILE A 92 -8.99 -2.91 3.97
N VAL A 93 -7.95 -2.34 3.38
CA VAL A 93 -8.04 -1.33 2.32
C VAL A 93 -7.33 -1.86 1.09
N ALA A 94 -7.97 -1.79 -0.08
CA ALA A 94 -7.43 -2.28 -1.33
C ALA A 94 -7.85 -1.38 -2.51
N PRO A 95 -7.16 -1.38 -3.65
CA PRO A 95 -7.66 -0.68 -4.84
C PRO A 95 -8.96 -1.33 -5.33
N PHE A 96 -9.90 -0.51 -5.81
CA PHE A 96 -11.03 -1.02 -6.59
C PHE A 96 -10.52 -1.58 -7.92
N VAL A 97 -10.86 -2.83 -8.20
CA VAL A 97 -10.52 -3.53 -9.45
C VAL A 97 -11.76 -4.28 -9.93
N GLY A 98 -12.30 -3.89 -11.08
CA GLY A 98 -13.48 -4.48 -11.69
C GLY A 98 -13.25 -5.93 -12.11
N ILE A 99 -14.32 -6.67 -12.44
CA ILE A 99 -14.19 -8.08 -12.86
C ILE A 99 -13.36 -8.23 -14.14
N ALA A 100 -13.52 -7.29 -15.07
CA ALA A 100 -12.81 -7.25 -16.33
C ALA A 100 -11.29 -7.08 -16.13
N GLU A 101 -10.90 -6.20 -15.20
CA GLU A 101 -9.50 -5.96 -14.83
C GLU A 101 -8.92 -7.16 -14.06
N ARG A 102 -9.70 -7.78 -13.17
CA ARG A 102 -9.29 -9.00 -12.44
C ARG A 102 -8.98 -10.17 -13.37
N LEU A 103 -9.70 -10.32 -14.48
CA LEU A 103 -9.37 -11.34 -15.49
C LEU A 103 -7.96 -11.15 -16.08
N PHE A 104 -7.50 -9.91 -16.22
CA PHE A 104 -6.14 -9.62 -16.65
C PHE A 104 -5.11 -10.02 -15.58
N LEU A 105 -5.40 -9.78 -14.30
CA LEU A 105 -4.52 -10.22 -13.20
C LEU A 105 -4.39 -11.75 -13.18
N VAL A 106 -5.49 -12.47 -13.40
CA VAL A 106 -5.45 -13.93 -13.57
C VAL A 106 -4.60 -14.33 -14.79
N PHE A 107 -4.73 -13.63 -15.91
CA PHE A 107 -3.88 -13.88 -17.07
C PHE A 107 -2.39 -13.76 -16.74
N ARG A 108 -1.98 -12.72 -16.01
CA ARG A 108 -0.59 -12.55 -15.57
C ARG A 108 -0.13 -13.72 -14.71
N LEU A 109 -0.96 -14.19 -13.78
CA LEU A 109 -0.64 -15.40 -13.01
C LEU A 109 -0.41 -16.62 -13.90
N ILE A 110 -1.23 -16.81 -14.93
CA ILE A 110 -1.09 -17.94 -15.86
C ILE A 110 0.21 -17.81 -16.65
N GLU A 111 0.53 -16.61 -17.16
CA GLU A 111 1.75 -16.37 -17.93
C GLU A 111 3.01 -16.56 -17.08
N GLN A 112 2.95 -16.20 -15.79
CA GLN A 112 4.02 -16.42 -14.82
C GLN A 112 4.12 -17.88 -14.35
N GLY A 113 3.16 -18.74 -14.70
CA GLY A 113 3.12 -20.14 -14.26
C GLY A 113 2.67 -20.31 -12.80
N GLU A 114 2.09 -19.27 -12.19
CA GLU A 114 1.73 -19.22 -10.78
C GLU A 114 0.34 -19.81 -10.47
N LEU A 115 -0.51 -20.04 -11.48
CA LEU A 115 -1.88 -20.55 -11.27
C LEU A 115 -1.91 -21.92 -10.56
N ASN A 116 -0.96 -22.81 -10.88
CA ASN A 116 -0.88 -24.15 -10.30
C ASN A 116 0.07 -24.24 -9.09
N ASN A 117 0.63 -23.11 -8.65
CA ASN A 117 1.52 -23.09 -7.51
C ASN A 117 0.69 -23.32 -6.23
N PRO A 118 0.94 -24.39 -5.45
CA PRO A 118 0.16 -24.68 -4.24
C PRO A 118 0.24 -23.56 -3.20
N ASP A 119 1.35 -22.82 -3.17
CA ASP A 119 1.52 -21.65 -2.30
C ASP A 119 0.76 -20.41 -2.80
N SER A 120 0.30 -20.40 -4.06
CA SER A 120 -0.55 -19.35 -4.66
C SER A 120 -2.01 -19.79 -4.79
N SER A 121 -2.39 -20.92 -4.20
CA SER A 121 -3.74 -21.49 -4.35
C SER A 121 -4.84 -20.57 -3.84
N GLY A 122 -4.57 -19.80 -2.78
CA GLY A 122 -5.46 -18.74 -2.29
C GLY A 122 -5.37 -17.43 -3.07
N THR A 123 -4.26 -17.17 -3.78
CA THR A 123 -4.04 -15.95 -4.57
C THR A 123 -5.10 -15.77 -5.65
N VAL A 124 -5.48 -16.86 -6.32
CA VAL A 124 -6.53 -16.81 -7.36
C VAL A 124 -7.88 -16.41 -6.78
N ASP A 125 -8.23 -16.92 -5.59
CA ASP A 125 -9.47 -16.52 -4.90
C ASP A 125 -9.43 -15.06 -4.48
N ILE A 126 -8.29 -14.59 -3.96
CA ILE A 126 -8.08 -13.18 -3.61
C ILE A 126 -8.21 -12.29 -4.85
N ILE A 127 -7.69 -12.68 -6.01
CA ILE A 127 -7.83 -11.91 -7.23
C ILE A 127 -9.28 -11.91 -7.71
N ILE A 128 -9.96 -13.06 -7.76
CA ILE A 128 -11.29 -13.17 -8.37
C ILE A 128 -12.38 -12.56 -7.48
N ASP A 129 -12.40 -12.86 -6.19
CA ASP A 129 -13.36 -12.31 -5.22
C ASP A 129 -12.63 -11.90 -3.93
N PRO A 130 -11.87 -10.78 -3.95
CA PRO A 130 -11.06 -10.34 -2.82
C PRO A 130 -11.88 -10.16 -1.55
N ALA A 131 -13.12 -9.67 -1.69
CA ALA A 131 -13.97 -9.40 -0.55
C ALA A 131 -14.44 -10.69 0.14
N SER A 132 -14.82 -11.73 -0.61
CA SER A 132 -15.18 -13.02 0.00
C SER A 132 -13.97 -13.80 0.48
N ALA A 133 -12.84 -13.75 -0.24
CA ALA A 133 -11.62 -14.45 0.12
C ALA A 133 -11.01 -13.94 1.44
N LEU A 134 -11.13 -12.63 1.70
CA LEU A 134 -10.55 -12.00 2.89
C LEU A 134 -11.54 -11.86 4.06
N ALA A 135 -12.84 -12.00 3.83
CA ALA A 135 -13.87 -11.91 4.88
C ALA A 135 -13.62 -12.83 6.10
N PRO A 136 -13.14 -14.09 5.94
CA PRO A 136 -12.84 -14.96 7.09
C PRO A 136 -11.79 -14.41 8.06
N TYR A 137 -10.92 -13.50 7.61
CA TYR A 137 -9.88 -12.88 8.42
C TYR A 137 -10.32 -11.59 9.08
N LEU A 138 -11.51 -11.06 8.75
CA LEU A 138 -12.06 -9.88 9.41
C LEU A 138 -12.46 -10.21 10.85
N ASP A 139 -12.28 -9.22 11.71
CA ASP A 139 -12.82 -9.21 13.07
C ASP A 139 -14.33 -8.88 13.07
N GLU A 140 -14.97 -8.98 14.23
CA GLU A 140 -16.36 -8.55 14.40
C GLU A 140 -16.53 -7.07 14.03
N GLY A 141 -17.48 -6.77 13.14
CA GLY A 141 -17.70 -5.42 12.61
C GLY A 141 -16.66 -4.95 11.59
N GLY A 142 -15.65 -5.77 11.26
CA GLY A 142 -14.64 -5.42 10.26
C GLY A 142 -15.18 -5.37 8.83
N ASP A 143 -14.46 -4.67 7.96
CA ASP A 143 -14.82 -4.51 6.56
C ASP A 143 -13.60 -4.43 5.62
N ILE A 144 -13.85 -4.69 4.33
CA ILE A 144 -12.90 -4.46 3.24
C ILE A 144 -13.37 -3.25 2.45
N THR A 145 -12.59 -2.19 2.47
CA THR A 145 -12.87 -0.94 1.75
C THR A 145 -12.04 -0.84 0.47
N PHE A 146 -12.72 -0.77 -0.67
CA PHE A 146 -12.11 -0.57 -1.97
C PHE A 146 -12.00 0.92 -2.32
N VAL A 147 -10.80 1.35 -2.69
CA VAL A 147 -10.47 2.73 -3.05
C VAL A 147 -10.53 2.89 -4.56
N ASP A 148 -11.45 3.72 -5.03
CA ASP A 148 -11.62 4.01 -6.46
C ASP A 148 -11.05 5.39 -6.82
N SER A 149 -10.65 5.58 -8.08
CA SER A 149 -10.09 6.86 -8.53
C SER A 149 -11.17 7.96 -8.52
N ASP A 150 -10.72 9.17 -8.18
CA ASP A 150 -11.52 10.38 -8.21
C ASP A 150 -10.72 11.51 -8.86
N PRO A 151 -10.53 11.45 -10.20
CA PRO A 151 -9.68 12.40 -10.92
C PRO A 151 -10.26 13.82 -10.93
N GLU A 152 -11.57 13.96 -10.78
CA GLU A 152 -12.28 15.24 -10.77
C GLU A 152 -12.09 16.01 -9.46
N ASN A 153 -11.90 15.31 -8.34
CA ASN A 153 -11.57 15.95 -7.06
C ASN A 153 -10.05 16.15 -6.95
N PRO A 154 -9.59 17.41 -6.99
CA PRO A 154 -8.17 17.70 -7.11
C PRO A 154 -7.51 17.58 -5.71
N PRO A 155 -6.31 18.14 -5.45
CA PRO A 155 -5.39 17.72 -4.38
C PRO A 155 -6.01 17.58 -3.00
N PHE A 156 -5.45 16.68 -2.18
CA PHE A 156 -5.76 16.64 -0.76
C PHE A 156 -5.59 18.03 -0.14
N PRO A 157 -6.54 18.50 0.69
CA PRO A 157 -6.37 19.76 1.40
C PRO A 157 -5.08 19.70 2.24
N PRO A 158 -4.45 20.86 2.52
CA PRO A 158 -3.28 20.91 3.37
C PRO A 158 -3.47 20.09 4.66
N PRO A 159 -2.39 19.53 5.23
CA PRO A 159 -2.49 18.82 6.50
C PRO A 159 -3.29 19.63 7.52
N GLY A 160 -4.31 19.01 8.13
CA GLY A 160 -5.24 19.70 9.01
C GLY A 160 -4.60 20.10 10.34
N ASP A 161 -3.87 21.21 10.33
CA ASP A 161 -3.12 21.76 11.47
C ASP A 161 -3.91 22.82 12.28
N ASP A 162 -5.04 23.32 11.76
CA ASP A 162 -5.59 24.64 12.16
C ASP A 162 -6.95 24.65 12.89
N ALA A 163 -7.56 23.52 13.25
CA ALA A 163 -8.78 23.57 14.06
C ALA A 163 -8.45 23.79 15.56
N PRO A 164 -8.89 24.91 16.19
CA PRO A 164 -8.90 25.01 17.64
C PRO A 164 -9.83 23.92 18.23
N PRO A 165 -9.57 23.48 19.47
CA PRO A 165 -10.21 22.30 20.04
C PRO A 165 -11.72 22.51 20.25
N ASP A 166 -12.50 21.47 19.94
CA ASP A 166 -13.68 21.15 20.74
C ASP A 166 -13.18 20.41 22.00
N GLU A 167 -13.61 20.83 23.18
CA GLU A 167 -13.09 20.38 24.49
C GLU A 167 -13.59 18.99 24.93
N GLU A 168 -14.28 18.25 24.08
CA GLU A 168 -14.99 17.04 24.49
C GLU A 168 -14.24 15.76 24.10
N GLY A 169 -14.06 14.86 25.09
CA GLY A 169 -13.56 13.48 24.87
C GLY A 169 -12.23 13.13 25.54
N ARG A 170 -12.07 13.38 26.85
CA ARG A 170 -10.92 12.88 27.63
C ARG A 170 -11.29 11.56 28.32
N GLY A 171 -10.89 10.43 27.74
CA GLY A 171 -11.07 9.10 28.33
C GLY A 171 -9.84 8.67 29.14
N GLU A 172 -10.06 7.92 30.23
CA GLU A 172 -8.98 7.28 31.01
C GLU A 172 -8.31 6.12 30.24
N ASN A 173 -8.95 5.61 29.17
CA ASN A 173 -8.44 4.58 28.28
C ASN A 173 -8.24 5.12 26.85
N ILE A 174 -7.30 4.54 26.10
CA ILE A 174 -7.07 4.81 24.68
C ILE A 174 -7.66 3.69 23.84
N GLU A 175 -8.68 4.02 23.05
CA GLU A 175 -9.22 3.18 22.01
C GLU A 175 -8.69 3.58 20.63
N TRP A 176 -8.10 2.63 19.92
CA TRP A 176 -7.59 2.85 18.57
C TRP A 176 -8.64 2.53 17.51
N SER A 177 -8.82 3.44 16.57
CA SER A 177 -9.72 3.24 15.43
C SER A 177 -9.13 3.76 14.12
N PHE A 178 -9.59 3.21 13.00
CA PHE A 178 -9.31 3.73 11.67
C PHE A 178 -10.61 3.93 10.89
N ALA A 179 -10.79 5.13 10.32
CA ALA A 179 -11.96 5.47 9.53
C ALA A 179 -11.62 6.44 8.40
N PHE A 180 -12.42 6.39 7.33
CA PHE A 180 -12.37 7.37 6.25
C PHE A 180 -13.19 8.61 6.58
N GLU A 181 -12.73 9.77 6.10
CA GLU A 181 -13.48 11.02 6.10
C GLU A 181 -14.83 10.83 5.41
N GLY A 182 -15.91 11.26 6.07
CA GLY A 182 -17.27 11.07 5.55
C GLY A 182 -17.77 9.61 5.59
N GLY A 183 -17.01 8.68 6.18
CA GLY A 183 -17.36 7.27 6.27
C GLY A 183 -17.13 6.50 4.97
N THR A 184 -17.70 5.29 4.92
CA THR A 184 -17.63 4.41 3.75
C THR A 184 -19.03 4.05 3.29
N MET A 185 -19.18 3.73 2.00
CA MET A 185 -20.47 3.28 1.45
C MET A 185 -20.46 1.76 1.25
N PRO A 186 -21.59 1.05 1.43
CA PRO A 186 -21.72 -0.32 0.97
C PRO A 186 -21.42 -0.43 -0.53
N MET A 187 -20.74 -1.49 -0.94
CA MET A 187 -20.53 -1.78 -2.36
C MET A 187 -21.87 -2.13 -3.04
N PRO A 188 -22.28 -1.42 -4.11
CA PRO A 188 -23.48 -1.78 -4.86
C PRO A 188 -23.43 -3.19 -5.45
N PRO A 189 -24.57 -3.91 -5.52
CA PRO A 189 -24.64 -5.19 -6.20
C PRO A 189 -24.15 -5.11 -7.65
N GLY A 190 -23.26 -6.01 -8.05
CA GLY A 190 -22.74 -6.11 -9.41
C GLY A 190 -21.54 -5.20 -9.74
N GLU A 191 -21.16 -4.25 -8.87
CA GLU A 191 -19.99 -3.38 -9.12
C GLU A 191 -18.67 -4.13 -8.87
N LEU A 192 -18.61 -4.92 -7.79
CA LEU A 192 -17.46 -5.77 -7.46
C LEU A 192 -17.69 -7.26 -7.78
N ASN A 193 -18.91 -7.70 -8.10
CA ASN A 193 -19.25 -9.13 -8.23
C ASN A 193 -18.70 -9.96 -7.03
N THR A 194 -19.27 -9.79 -5.85
CA THR A 194 -18.85 -10.50 -4.63
C THR A 194 -20.04 -11.07 -3.87
N LYS A 195 -19.81 -12.11 -3.06
CA LYS A 195 -20.78 -12.60 -2.07
C LYS A 195 -20.70 -11.87 -0.73
N SER A 196 -19.59 -11.19 -0.46
CA SER A 196 -19.35 -10.56 0.84
C SER A 196 -20.21 -9.32 1.02
N THR A 197 -20.97 -9.26 2.12
CA THR A 197 -21.72 -8.06 2.54
C THR A 197 -20.84 -7.05 3.27
N GLN A 198 -19.57 -7.38 3.53
CA GLN A 198 -18.59 -6.53 4.22
C GLN A 198 -17.77 -5.68 3.23
N ALA A 199 -18.06 -5.74 1.93
CA ALA A 199 -17.43 -4.89 0.93
C ALA A 199 -17.95 -3.45 1.03
N ARG A 200 -17.02 -2.50 1.15
CA ARG A 200 -17.26 -1.06 1.19
C ARG A 200 -16.50 -0.36 0.07
N LYS A 201 -16.87 0.88 -0.24
CA LYS A 201 -16.16 1.72 -1.20
C LYS A 201 -15.95 3.14 -0.71
N VAL A 202 -14.85 3.72 -1.15
CA VAL A 202 -14.47 5.13 -0.98
C VAL A 202 -13.77 5.63 -2.23
N LYS A 203 -13.68 6.95 -2.36
CA LYS A 203 -12.86 7.61 -3.37
C LYS A 203 -11.46 7.91 -2.83
N ASP A 204 -10.47 7.91 -3.71
CA ASP A 204 -9.07 8.23 -3.37
C ASP A 204 -8.84 9.72 -3.06
N SER A 205 -9.89 10.54 -3.12
CA SER A 205 -9.95 11.89 -2.57
C SER A 205 -10.31 11.94 -1.07
N GLN A 206 -10.84 10.84 -0.51
CA GLN A 206 -11.20 10.74 0.91
C GLN A 206 -9.98 10.33 1.74
N LYS A 207 -9.69 11.10 2.79
CA LYS A 207 -8.59 10.75 3.72
C LYS A 207 -9.00 9.62 4.64
N GLY A 208 -8.10 8.66 4.85
CA GLY A 208 -8.16 7.75 6.00
C GLY A 208 -7.53 8.40 7.22
N PHE A 209 -7.98 8.05 8.42
CA PHE A 209 -7.35 8.50 9.65
C PHE A 209 -7.27 7.38 10.67
N THR A 210 -6.13 7.28 11.35
CA THR A 210 -6.06 6.60 12.64
C THR A 210 -6.33 7.58 13.77
N ARG A 211 -7.09 7.15 14.77
CA ARG A 211 -7.42 7.92 15.96
C ARG A 211 -7.08 7.14 17.22
N ALA A 212 -6.68 7.89 18.23
CA ALA A 212 -6.75 7.46 19.63
C ALA A 212 -7.91 8.24 20.27
N ASN A 213 -8.94 7.51 20.69
CA ASN A 213 -10.26 8.07 21.00
C ASN A 213 -10.76 8.92 19.82
N ASP A 214 -11.10 10.18 20.04
CA ASP A 214 -11.56 11.09 18.99
C ASP A 214 -10.44 11.89 18.32
N THR A 215 -9.18 11.73 18.78
CA THR A 215 -8.06 12.52 18.27
C THR A 215 -7.39 11.85 17.05
N PRO A 216 -7.40 12.47 15.86
CA PRO A 216 -6.59 12.02 14.73
C PRO A 216 -5.09 12.13 15.02
N LEU A 217 -4.36 11.03 14.83
CA LEU A 217 -2.91 10.98 15.00
C LEU A 217 -2.16 10.79 13.68
N MET A 218 -2.75 10.11 12.69
CA MET A 218 -2.17 10.02 11.35
C MET A 218 -3.26 10.12 10.28
N GLU A 219 -2.91 10.75 9.15
CA GLU A 219 -3.66 10.67 7.90
C GLU A 219 -3.10 9.54 7.03
N PHE A 220 -3.98 8.87 6.29
CA PHE A 220 -3.66 7.89 5.26
C PHE A 220 -4.26 8.40 3.95
N LEU A 221 -3.40 8.84 3.05
CA LEU A 221 -3.77 9.47 1.80
C LEU A 221 -3.46 8.50 0.67
N PHE A 222 -4.50 8.08 -0.05
CA PHE A 222 -4.37 7.10 -1.11
C PHE A 222 -4.31 7.78 -2.48
N TYR A 223 -3.66 7.13 -3.44
CA TYR A 223 -3.75 7.51 -4.84
C TYR A 223 -3.86 6.25 -5.68
N ARG A 224 -4.90 6.20 -6.51
CA ARG A 224 -5.07 5.18 -7.53
C ARG A 224 -5.12 5.89 -8.87
N LYS A 225 -4.25 5.50 -9.79
CA LYS A 225 -4.25 6.07 -11.14
C LYS A 225 -5.60 5.82 -11.79
N ASP A 226 -6.15 6.83 -12.45
CA ASP A 226 -7.32 6.63 -13.29
C ASP A 226 -6.94 5.83 -14.55
N ILE A 227 -7.67 4.76 -14.83
CA ILE A 227 -7.40 3.91 -15.98
C ILE A 227 -7.81 4.60 -17.29
N GLY A 228 -8.71 5.58 -17.25
CA GLY A 228 -9.22 6.27 -18.42
C GLY A 228 -10.25 5.46 -19.22
N SER A 229 -10.97 6.15 -20.11
CA SER A 229 -12.07 5.57 -20.89
C SER A 229 -11.62 4.45 -21.84
N ASP A 230 -10.45 4.60 -22.45
CA ASP A 230 -9.94 3.69 -23.47
C ASP A 230 -9.58 2.32 -22.86
N ASN A 231 -8.82 2.31 -21.76
CA ASN A 231 -8.51 1.08 -21.03
C ASN A 231 -9.79 0.43 -20.49
N LYS A 232 -10.72 1.22 -19.95
CA LYS A 232 -11.99 0.69 -19.47
C LYS A 232 -12.77 -0.01 -20.58
N ALA A 233 -12.91 0.63 -21.75
CA ALA A 233 -13.59 0.05 -22.91
C ALA A 233 -12.90 -1.24 -23.39
N PHE A 234 -11.57 -1.27 -23.36
CA PHE A 234 -10.80 -2.47 -23.68
C PHE A 234 -11.08 -3.63 -22.73
N PHE A 235 -10.98 -3.43 -21.41
CA PHE A 235 -11.25 -4.49 -20.43
C PHE A 235 -12.70 -4.95 -20.48
N ASP A 236 -13.65 -4.02 -20.61
CA ASP A 236 -15.07 -4.36 -20.78
C ASP A 236 -15.27 -5.27 -22.01
N LYS A 237 -14.55 -5.00 -23.11
CA LYS A 237 -14.62 -5.85 -24.31
C LYS A 237 -14.00 -7.23 -24.11
N VAL A 238 -12.86 -7.31 -23.42
CA VAL A 238 -12.24 -8.59 -23.03
C VAL A 238 -13.22 -9.43 -22.22
N TYR A 239 -13.91 -8.81 -21.26
CA TYR A 239 -14.91 -9.49 -20.44
C TYR A 239 -16.11 -9.97 -21.26
N GLU A 240 -16.62 -9.15 -22.18
CA GLU A 240 -17.69 -9.54 -23.10
C GLU A 240 -17.33 -10.79 -23.92
N LEU A 241 -16.13 -10.81 -24.51
CA LEU A 241 -15.63 -11.94 -25.30
C LEU A 241 -15.43 -13.19 -24.43
N PHE A 242 -14.96 -13.02 -23.20
CA PHE A 242 -14.86 -14.11 -22.23
C PHE A 242 -16.24 -14.73 -21.97
N LEU A 243 -17.28 -13.93 -21.72
CA LEU A 243 -18.64 -14.41 -21.50
C LEU A 243 -19.21 -15.12 -22.73
N GLN A 244 -18.94 -14.62 -23.93
CA GLN A 244 -19.36 -15.26 -25.19
C GLN A 244 -18.71 -16.62 -25.37
N ARG A 245 -17.38 -16.69 -25.18
CA ARG A 245 -16.58 -17.91 -25.36
C ARG A 245 -16.99 -19.03 -24.40
N PHE A 246 -17.35 -18.69 -23.16
CA PHE A 246 -17.76 -19.65 -22.13
C PHE A 246 -19.27 -19.61 -21.84
N SER A 247 -20.08 -19.13 -22.79
CA SER A 247 -21.53 -18.94 -22.59
C SER A 247 -22.27 -20.20 -22.15
N THR A 248 -21.82 -21.39 -22.55
CA THR A 248 -22.44 -22.67 -22.16
C THR A 248 -22.14 -23.07 -20.71
N GLU A 249 -21.13 -22.46 -20.08
CA GLU A 249 -20.75 -22.71 -18.68
C GLU A 249 -21.57 -21.87 -17.69
N PHE A 250 -22.32 -20.88 -18.18
CA PHE A 250 -23.09 -19.95 -17.35
C PHE A 250 -24.59 -20.22 -17.47
N LYS A 251 -25.29 -20.28 -16.34
CA LYS A 251 -26.76 -20.35 -16.32
C LYS A 251 -27.40 -19.08 -16.90
N TYR A 252 -26.80 -17.92 -16.61
CA TYR A 252 -27.22 -16.61 -17.12
C TYR A 252 -26.01 -15.86 -17.69
N PRO A 253 -25.63 -16.10 -18.96
CA PRO A 253 -24.38 -15.56 -19.53
C PRO A 253 -24.26 -14.05 -19.50
N ALA A 254 -25.38 -13.31 -19.53
CA ALA A 254 -25.38 -11.85 -19.45
C ALA A 254 -25.01 -11.29 -18.06
N ASN A 255 -25.12 -12.10 -17.00
CA ASN A 255 -24.79 -11.72 -15.64
C ASN A 255 -24.47 -12.98 -14.80
N PRO A 256 -23.30 -13.61 -15.03
CA PRO A 256 -22.96 -14.84 -14.33
C PRO A 256 -22.74 -14.61 -12.84
N GLY A 257 -23.05 -15.62 -12.03
CA GLY A 257 -22.72 -15.61 -10.62
C GLY A 257 -21.21 -15.69 -10.40
N ILE A 258 -20.73 -15.13 -9.29
CA ILE A 258 -19.29 -15.14 -8.96
C ILE A 258 -18.71 -16.56 -8.80
N ASP A 259 -19.52 -17.53 -8.39
CA ASP A 259 -19.12 -18.95 -8.36
C ASP A 259 -18.89 -19.54 -9.74
N GLU A 260 -19.79 -19.24 -10.68
CA GLU A 260 -19.66 -19.71 -12.06
C GLU A 260 -18.42 -19.09 -12.69
N LEU A 261 -18.21 -17.78 -12.49
CA LEU A 261 -16.98 -17.08 -12.92
C LEU A 261 -15.72 -17.75 -12.34
N THR A 262 -15.69 -17.97 -11.03
CA THR A 262 -14.55 -18.59 -10.34
C THR A 262 -14.26 -19.99 -10.89
N ASN A 263 -15.30 -20.80 -11.11
CA ASN A 263 -15.16 -22.14 -11.65
C ASN A 263 -14.62 -22.14 -13.09
N VAL A 264 -15.17 -21.29 -13.97
CA VAL A 264 -14.69 -21.18 -15.36
C VAL A 264 -13.24 -20.70 -15.38
N ILE A 265 -12.88 -19.71 -14.56
CA ILE A 265 -11.52 -19.21 -14.50
C ILE A 265 -10.55 -20.32 -14.05
N LYS A 266 -10.84 -21.01 -12.94
CA LYS A 266 -9.93 -22.04 -12.39
C LYS A 266 -9.84 -23.31 -13.25
N ASN A 267 -10.92 -23.69 -13.92
CA ASN A 267 -10.99 -24.96 -14.65
C ASN A 267 -10.72 -24.80 -16.15
N ASN A 268 -11.11 -23.68 -16.76
CA ASN A 268 -11.06 -23.49 -18.20
C ASN A 268 -9.95 -22.52 -18.63
N LEU A 269 -9.56 -21.54 -17.80
CA LEU A 269 -8.42 -20.64 -18.09
C LEU A 269 -7.10 -21.20 -17.53
N ARG A 270 -6.67 -22.37 -18.01
CA ARG A 270 -5.37 -22.96 -17.61
C ARG A 270 -4.23 -22.70 -18.60
N SER A 271 -4.50 -21.98 -19.69
CA SER A 271 -3.53 -21.71 -20.76
C SER A 271 -3.46 -20.22 -21.06
N ALA A 272 -2.24 -19.67 -21.08
CA ALA A 272 -1.98 -18.29 -21.48
C ALA A 272 -2.46 -18.02 -22.92
N THR A 273 -2.55 -19.05 -23.77
CA THR A 273 -3.00 -18.93 -25.16
C THR A 273 -4.45 -18.45 -25.27
N ILE A 274 -5.37 -19.05 -24.50
CA ILE A 274 -6.79 -18.68 -24.54
C ILE A 274 -6.97 -17.21 -24.19
N VAL A 275 -6.26 -16.76 -23.16
CA VAL A 275 -6.36 -15.37 -22.74
C VAL A 275 -5.70 -14.43 -23.75
N LYS A 276 -4.53 -14.78 -24.30
CA LYS A 276 -3.90 -14.01 -25.39
C LYS A 276 -4.84 -13.84 -26.60
N GLU A 277 -5.59 -14.87 -26.97
CA GLU A 277 -6.60 -14.80 -28.02
C GLU A 277 -7.71 -13.78 -27.68
N LEU A 278 -8.28 -13.84 -26.47
CA LEU A 278 -9.31 -12.90 -26.02
C LEU A 278 -8.85 -11.44 -26.07
N PHE A 279 -7.62 -11.18 -25.62
CA PHE A 279 -7.03 -9.85 -25.63
C PHE A 279 -6.78 -9.34 -27.05
N GLN A 280 -6.22 -10.19 -27.93
CA GLN A 280 -6.01 -9.85 -29.33
C GLN A 280 -7.32 -9.60 -30.08
N GLU A 281 -8.39 -10.34 -29.76
CA GLU A 281 -9.70 -10.14 -30.35
C GLU A 281 -10.35 -8.84 -29.86
N ALA A 282 -10.24 -8.53 -28.57
CA ALA A 282 -10.69 -7.24 -28.02
C ALA A 282 -9.97 -6.07 -28.69
N LEU A 283 -8.65 -6.15 -28.87
CA LEU A 283 -7.86 -5.12 -29.55
C LEU A 283 -8.34 -4.85 -30.98
N LYS A 284 -8.79 -5.89 -31.70
CA LYS A 284 -9.32 -5.75 -33.07
C LYS A 284 -10.72 -5.15 -33.11
N THR A 285 -11.51 -5.29 -32.04
CA THR A 285 -12.92 -4.87 -32.01
C THR A 285 -13.13 -3.47 -31.46
N VAL A 286 -12.28 -3.01 -30.53
CA VAL A 286 -12.41 -1.65 -30.01
C VAL A 286 -11.78 -0.67 -31.02
N ASN A 287 -12.62 -0.14 -31.91
CA ASN A 287 -12.23 0.92 -32.83
C ASN A 287 -11.84 2.20 -32.07
N ASN A 288 -10.85 2.95 -32.57
CA ASN A 288 -10.45 4.27 -32.07
C ASN A 288 -9.85 4.34 -30.64
N ILE A 289 -9.25 3.25 -30.12
CA ILE A 289 -8.39 3.40 -28.93
C ILE A 289 -7.16 4.23 -29.30
N SER A 290 -6.88 5.27 -28.50
CA SER A 290 -5.72 6.15 -28.69
C SER A 290 -4.41 5.57 -28.13
N ILE A 291 -4.50 4.53 -27.30
CA ILE A 291 -3.41 3.85 -26.58
C ILE A 291 -2.80 2.73 -27.43
N LYS A 292 -1.48 2.55 -27.37
CA LYS A 292 -0.77 1.48 -28.10
C LYS A 292 -1.00 0.10 -27.46
N GLU A 293 -0.97 -0.96 -28.28
CA GLU A 293 -1.16 -2.37 -27.85
C GLU A 293 -0.27 -2.78 -26.67
N ASN A 294 1.01 -2.38 -26.68
CA ASN A 294 1.96 -2.70 -25.61
C ASN A 294 1.68 -1.95 -24.30
N GLU A 295 0.97 -0.82 -24.35
CA GLU A 295 0.55 -0.06 -23.17
C GLU A 295 -0.76 -0.62 -22.58
N LEU A 296 -1.66 -1.15 -23.42
CA LEU A 296 -2.90 -1.82 -22.98
C LEU A 296 -2.64 -3.10 -22.18
N MET A 297 -1.53 -3.78 -22.45
CA MET A 297 -1.10 -4.99 -21.73
C MET A 297 -0.31 -4.67 -20.44
N ASN A 298 -0.24 -3.42 -20.00
CA ASN A 298 0.56 -2.99 -18.85
C ASN A 298 -0.31 -2.35 -17.75
N MET A 299 -0.95 -3.17 -16.91
CA MET A 299 -1.89 -2.73 -15.86
C MET A 299 -1.28 -2.41 -14.49
N ASN A 300 -0.10 -1.80 -14.47
CA ASN A 300 0.38 -1.11 -13.26
C ASN A 300 -0.48 0.13 -12.88
N THR A 301 -1.65 0.27 -13.51
CA THR A 301 -2.69 1.28 -13.30
C THR A 301 -3.62 0.97 -12.13
N THR A 302 -3.63 -0.27 -11.62
CA THR A 302 -4.48 -0.67 -10.47
C THR A 302 -3.79 -0.50 -9.12
N ALA A 303 -2.50 -0.16 -9.10
CA ALA A 303 -1.74 0.01 -7.87
C ALA A 303 -2.24 1.19 -7.03
N LEU A 304 -2.24 0.98 -5.73
CA LEU A 304 -2.62 1.93 -4.71
C LEU A 304 -1.35 2.46 -4.04
N SER A 305 -1.03 3.72 -4.32
CA SER A 305 -0.06 4.47 -3.54
C SER A 305 -0.65 4.91 -2.21
N LEU A 306 0.19 5.04 -1.19
CA LEU A 306 -0.16 5.50 0.15
C LEU A 306 0.87 6.51 0.68
N LEU A 307 0.44 7.69 1.09
CA LEU A 307 1.15 8.51 2.06
C LEU A 307 0.52 8.33 3.44
N HIS A 308 1.28 7.82 4.41
CA HIS A 308 0.90 7.99 5.81
C HIS A 308 1.59 9.23 6.39
N TYR A 309 0.81 10.10 7.03
CA TYR A 309 1.25 11.40 7.53
C TYR A 309 0.91 11.59 9.00
N ASN A 310 1.93 11.73 9.85
CA ASN A 310 1.78 11.94 11.28
C ASN A 310 1.33 13.38 11.58
N LEU A 311 0.25 13.50 12.35
CA LEU A 311 -0.31 14.76 12.84
C LEU A 311 0.31 15.11 14.20
N VAL A 312 1.63 15.30 14.23
CA VAL A 312 2.44 15.43 15.46
C VAL A 312 1.91 16.54 16.39
N LYS A 313 1.40 17.65 15.83
CA LYS A 313 0.78 18.74 16.62
C LYS A 313 -0.45 18.32 17.43
N LYS A 314 -1.07 17.19 17.09
CA LYS A 314 -2.23 16.62 17.80
C LYS A 314 -1.83 15.62 18.88
N PHE A 315 -0.56 15.23 18.98
CA PHE A 315 -0.09 14.23 19.94
C PHE A 315 -0.22 14.70 21.39
N SER A 316 -0.11 16.01 21.65
CA SER A 316 -0.38 16.57 22.97
C SER A 316 -1.85 16.47 23.40
N LYS A 317 -2.79 16.21 22.47
CA LYS A 317 -4.24 16.12 22.77
C LYS A 317 -4.64 14.81 23.43
N ILE A 318 -3.85 13.75 23.27
CA ILE A 318 -4.09 12.44 23.88
C ILE A 318 -3.37 12.29 25.23
N ALA A 319 -2.76 13.36 25.72
CA ALA A 319 -2.03 13.36 26.97
C ALA A 319 -2.97 13.56 28.17
N PRO A 320 -2.86 12.75 29.24
CA PRO A 320 -3.86 12.72 30.31
C PRO A 320 -3.91 13.97 31.21
N TRP A 321 -2.94 14.90 31.13
CA TRP A 321 -2.83 16.06 32.03
C TRP A 321 -2.50 17.36 31.27
N HIS A 322 -2.54 18.51 31.95
CA HIS A 322 -2.26 19.85 31.41
C HIS A 322 -0.81 20.01 30.93
N TYR A 323 -0.40 19.31 29.88
CA TYR A 323 0.88 19.55 29.21
C TYR A 323 0.86 20.97 28.63
N ALA A 324 1.59 21.87 29.30
CA ALA A 324 1.78 23.22 28.81
C ALA A 324 2.58 23.16 27.51
N LYS A 325 1.95 23.57 26.41
CA LYS A 325 2.31 23.67 24.97
C LYS A 325 3.78 23.82 24.50
N ASN A 326 4.83 23.73 25.31
CA ASN A 326 6.12 24.33 24.97
C ASN A 326 7.34 23.44 25.24
N SER A 327 7.24 22.11 25.25
CA SER A 327 8.42 21.23 25.25
C SER A 327 8.10 19.85 24.71
N ASP A 328 8.32 19.68 23.42
CA ASP A 328 8.22 18.38 22.76
C ASP A 328 9.61 18.02 22.21
N ARG A 329 9.97 16.74 22.30
CA ARG A 329 11.19 16.20 21.67
C ARG A 329 10.84 15.06 20.73
N TYR A 330 11.47 15.08 19.58
CA TYR A 330 11.43 14.03 18.58
C TYR A 330 12.79 13.33 18.52
N THR A 331 12.79 12.01 18.66
CA THR A 331 13.98 11.19 18.43
C THR A 331 13.66 10.13 17.37
N GLN A 332 14.44 10.09 16.31
CA GLN A 332 14.35 9.08 15.27
C GLN A 332 15.63 8.27 15.21
N GLN A 333 15.49 6.95 15.28
CA GLN A 333 16.58 6.00 15.18
C GLN A 333 16.32 5.08 14.00
N ILE A 334 17.32 4.93 13.14
CA ILE A 334 17.27 4.06 11.97
C ILE A 334 18.22 2.90 12.20
N TYR A 335 17.69 1.70 12.12
CA TYR A 335 18.40 0.44 12.25
C TYR A 335 18.41 -0.27 10.89
N HIS A 336 19.59 -0.69 10.46
CA HIS A 336 19.76 -1.60 9.32
C HIS A 336 19.60 -3.02 9.81
N ILE A 337 18.69 -3.74 9.17
CA ILE A 337 18.49 -5.17 9.35
C ILE A 337 19.35 -5.86 8.30
N GLN A 338 20.40 -6.56 8.72
CA GLN A 338 21.27 -7.32 7.83
C GLN A 338 21.10 -8.83 8.07
N LYS A 339 20.81 -9.58 7.00
CA LYS A 339 20.79 -11.06 7.01
C LYS A 339 22.04 -11.55 6.29
N LEU A 340 22.91 -12.29 6.98
CA LEU A 340 24.22 -12.71 6.44
C LEU A 340 24.14 -14.03 5.65
N ASP A 341 23.17 -14.88 5.95
CA ASP A 341 23.06 -16.26 5.42
C ASP A 341 21.67 -16.89 5.61
N GLY A 342 20.62 -16.07 5.80
CA GLY A 342 19.28 -16.56 6.16
C GLY A 342 19.04 -16.73 7.67
N THR A 343 20.00 -16.39 8.53
CA THR A 343 19.78 -16.26 9.98
C THR A 343 18.91 -15.04 10.33
N ALA A 344 18.42 -14.99 11.58
CA ALA A 344 17.68 -13.85 12.12
C ALA A 344 18.48 -12.56 11.92
N GLY A 345 17.88 -11.59 11.22
CA GLY A 345 18.58 -10.35 10.85
C GLY A 345 19.19 -9.65 12.06
N THR A 346 20.46 -9.26 11.93
CA THR A 346 21.15 -8.45 12.93
C THR A 346 20.79 -6.99 12.71
N GLU A 347 20.35 -6.31 13.77
CA GLU A 347 19.98 -4.90 13.73
C GLU A 347 21.16 -4.03 14.17
N THR A 348 21.65 -3.18 13.26
CA THR A 348 22.72 -2.24 13.54
C THR A 348 22.22 -0.82 13.36
N ARG A 349 22.39 0.04 14.38
CA ARG A 349 21.98 1.45 14.31
C ARG A 349 22.82 2.20 13.28
N LEU A 350 22.19 2.69 12.22
CA LEU A 350 22.82 3.50 11.17
C LEU A 350 22.86 4.98 11.51
N ARG A 351 21.74 5.50 12.03
CA ARG A 351 21.55 6.94 12.21
C ARG A 351 20.64 7.21 13.41
N SER A 352 20.90 8.33 14.08
CA SER A 352 20.03 8.89 15.10
C SER A 352 19.88 10.38 14.84
N ASN A 353 18.64 10.85 14.74
CA ASN A 353 18.30 12.26 14.67
C ASN A 353 17.53 12.62 15.94
N GLN A 354 17.80 13.79 16.50
CA GLN A 354 17.06 14.33 17.64
C GLN A 354 16.73 15.79 17.36
N VAL A 355 15.48 16.17 17.62
CA VAL A 355 14.97 17.53 17.43
C VAL A 355 14.22 17.94 18.70
N ASP A 356 14.58 19.08 19.26
CA ASP A 356 13.83 19.73 20.33
C ASP A 356 12.99 20.84 19.73
N PHE A 357 11.65 20.72 19.79
CA PHE A 357 10.71 21.67 19.19
C PHE A 357 10.63 23.01 19.95
N GLN A 358 11.39 23.17 21.04
CA GLN A 358 11.43 24.39 21.85
C GLN A 358 12.15 25.58 21.20
N TYR A 359 13.11 25.33 20.30
CA TYR A 359 14.16 26.31 20.01
C TYR A 359 14.30 26.77 18.55
N TYR A 360 13.43 26.35 17.62
CA TYR A 360 13.64 26.62 16.20
C TYR A 360 12.50 27.40 15.52
N TYR A 361 12.83 28.59 15.01
CA TYR A 361 11.99 29.40 14.12
C TYR A 361 11.96 28.90 12.65
N GLY A 362 12.36 27.65 12.39
CA GLY A 362 12.55 27.12 11.05
C GLY A 362 11.50 26.09 10.64
N TYR A 363 10.32 26.54 10.23
CA TYR A 363 9.19 25.70 9.76
C TYR A 363 9.54 24.60 8.72
N HIS A 364 10.64 24.76 7.98
CA HIS A 364 11.06 23.85 6.91
C HIS A 364 11.91 22.65 7.37
N TYR A 365 12.67 22.77 8.47
CA TYR A 365 13.60 21.72 8.91
C TYR A 365 12.90 20.60 9.72
N GLU A 366 11.77 20.91 10.35
CA GLU A 366 11.04 19.97 11.21
C GLU A 366 10.25 18.92 10.41
N ARG A 367 9.75 19.27 9.23
CA ARG A 367 8.86 18.42 8.42
C ARG A 367 9.60 17.29 7.69
N SER A 368 10.88 17.45 7.39
CA SER A 368 11.69 16.46 6.66
C SER A 368 12.19 15.31 7.53
N LEU A 369 12.05 15.42 8.86
CA LEU A 369 12.55 14.44 9.83
C LEU A 369 11.47 13.53 10.39
N ILE A 370 10.20 13.96 10.35
CA ILE A 370 9.07 13.12 10.76
C ILE A 370 8.97 11.93 9.79
N ALA A 371 8.86 10.72 10.33
CA ALA A 371 8.85 9.46 9.58
C ALA A 371 7.54 9.22 8.78
N ASN A 372 7.11 10.22 8.03
CA ASN A 372 6.04 10.13 7.04
C ASN A 372 6.58 9.41 5.80
N THR A 373 5.87 8.41 5.29
CA THR A 373 6.35 7.58 4.17
C THR A 373 5.37 7.62 3.01
N LEU A 374 5.87 7.92 1.82
CA LEU A 374 5.13 7.75 0.56
C LEU A 374 5.53 6.42 -0.08
N LEU A 375 4.61 5.46 -0.02
CA LEU A 375 4.69 4.16 -0.66
C LEU A 375 4.01 4.26 -2.02
N THR A 376 4.75 3.98 -3.09
CA THR A 376 4.26 4.03 -4.46
C THR A 376 3.82 2.66 -4.97
N SER A 377 4.25 1.60 -4.30
CA SER A 377 4.14 0.22 -4.78
C SER A 377 4.50 0.13 -6.27
N ASP A 378 3.58 -0.39 -7.08
CA ASP A 378 3.81 -0.64 -8.50
C ASP A 378 3.26 0.45 -9.39
N SER A 379 2.93 1.62 -8.83
CA SER A 379 2.30 2.73 -9.56
C SER A 379 3.02 3.06 -10.87
N PHE A 380 2.23 3.17 -11.94
CA PHE A 380 2.73 3.55 -13.26
C PHE A 380 2.83 5.08 -13.39
N LEU A 381 4.02 5.61 -13.18
CA LEU A 381 4.38 7.04 -13.21
C LEU A 381 5.44 7.32 -14.29
N LEU A 382 5.23 6.74 -15.49
CA LEU A 382 6.17 6.85 -16.60
C LEU A 382 5.89 8.07 -17.48
N ALA A 383 4.63 8.22 -17.92
CA ALA A 383 4.19 9.32 -18.77
C ALA A 383 4.16 10.64 -18.00
N GLU A 384 4.30 11.75 -18.73
CA GLU A 384 4.30 13.08 -18.13
C GLU A 384 2.94 13.40 -17.48
N GLU A 385 1.85 13.04 -18.14
CA GLU A 385 0.48 13.25 -17.67
C GLU A 385 0.23 12.47 -16.37
N ASP A 386 0.66 11.21 -16.30
CA ASP A 386 0.55 10.37 -15.11
C ASP A 386 1.34 10.94 -13.93
N THR A 387 2.58 11.34 -14.21
CA THR A 387 3.44 11.99 -13.21
C THR A 387 2.81 13.28 -12.72
N ASN A 388 2.29 14.12 -13.63
CA ASN A 388 1.65 15.38 -13.29
C ASN A 388 0.37 15.17 -12.45
N ALA A 389 -0.43 14.14 -12.74
CA ALA A 389 -1.62 13.80 -11.96
C ALA A 389 -1.24 13.36 -10.53
N PHE A 390 -0.24 12.47 -10.41
CA PHE A 390 0.29 12.03 -9.13
C PHE A 390 0.86 13.19 -8.30
N MET A 391 1.71 14.02 -8.92
CA MET A 391 2.28 15.21 -8.29
C MET A 391 1.19 16.20 -7.87
N ARG A 392 0.16 16.36 -8.68
CA ARG A 392 -0.97 17.24 -8.36
C ARG A 392 -1.73 16.73 -7.14
N ARG A 393 -2.04 15.43 -7.03
CA ARG A 393 -2.81 14.89 -5.90
C ARG A 393 -2.15 15.20 -4.55
N TYR A 394 -0.83 15.05 -4.46
CA TYR A 394 -0.06 15.28 -3.23
C TYR A 394 0.58 16.66 -3.14
N LYS A 395 0.12 17.66 -3.93
CA LYS A 395 0.82 18.96 -4.04
C LYS A 395 1.11 19.64 -2.69
N ASN A 396 0.22 19.46 -1.71
CA ASN A 396 0.33 20.06 -0.37
C ASN A 396 1.21 19.25 0.61
N TYR A 397 1.77 18.12 0.16
CA TYR A 397 2.52 17.16 0.97
C TYR A 397 3.94 16.88 0.46
N TRP A 398 4.38 17.43 -0.68
CA TRP A 398 5.70 17.12 -1.24
C TRP A 398 6.88 17.47 -0.33
N HIS A 399 6.71 18.44 0.57
CA HIS A 399 7.74 18.82 1.54
C HIS A 399 7.61 18.10 2.89
N ASN A 400 6.71 17.13 3.00
CA ASN A 400 6.19 16.61 4.27
C ASN A 400 6.38 15.10 4.48
N PHE A 401 6.95 14.36 3.52
CA PHE A 401 7.42 13.00 3.75
C PHE A 401 8.92 12.96 4.05
N TRP A 402 9.38 11.91 4.71
CA TRP A 402 10.79 11.62 4.94
C TRP A 402 11.30 10.58 3.95
N LEU A 403 10.49 9.56 3.67
CA LEU A 403 10.86 8.39 2.88
C LEU A 403 9.92 8.22 1.67
N PHE A 404 10.50 7.96 0.50
CA PHE A 404 9.80 7.73 -0.76
C PHE A 404 10.19 6.37 -1.36
N GLN A 405 9.20 5.56 -1.74
CA GLN A 405 9.43 4.30 -2.45
C GLN A 405 9.64 4.54 -3.95
N VAL A 406 10.77 4.07 -4.51
CA VAL A 406 10.96 4.02 -5.96
C VAL A 406 9.95 3.01 -6.56
N PRO A 407 9.11 3.41 -7.54
CA PRO A 407 8.05 2.54 -8.05
C PRO A 407 8.52 1.21 -8.64
N HIS A 408 7.74 0.15 -8.43
CA HIS A 408 7.83 -1.16 -9.08
C HIS A 408 9.26 -1.71 -9.10
N HIS A 409 9.86 -1.88 -7.92
CA HIS A 409 11.23 -2.37 -7.75
C HIS A 409 12.31 -1.59 -8.54
N GLY A 410 12.02 -0.37 -9.00
CA GLY A 410 12.86 0.38 -9.93
C GLY A 410 12.80 -0.12 -11.37
N SER A 411 11.61 -0.44 -11.85
CA SER A 411 11.34 -0.69 -13.28
C SER A 411 11.42 0.60 -14.08
N SER A 412 12.19 0.58 -15.17
CA SER A 412 12.23 1.68 -16.14
C SER A 412 10.96 1.79 -16.99
N HIS A 413 10.01 0.88 -16.81
CA HIS A 413 8.68 0.97 -17.40
C HIS A 413 7.68 1.70 -16.49
N ASN A 414 8.02 1.96 -15.22
CA ASN A 414 7.08 2.55 -14.25
C ASN A 414 7.44 3.96 -13.85
N SER A 415 8.70 4.35 -14.03
CA SER A 415 9.16 5.69 -13.67
C SER A 415 10.30 6.11 -14.57
N SER A 416 10.47 7.42 -14.70
CA SER A 416 11.55 8.03 -15.48
C SER A 416 12.16 9.20 -14.72
N LEU A 417 13.25 9.75 -15.28
CA LEU A 417 13.87 11.00 -14.84
C LEU A 417 12.84 12.12 -14.58
N HIS A 418 11.74 12.16 -15.33
CA HIS A 418 10.68 13.16 -15.19
C HIS A 418 9.99 13.14 -13.81
N LEU A 419 9.79 11.96 -13.21
CA LEU A 419 9.32 11.84 -11.83
C LEU A 419 10.42 12.29 -10.86
N PHE A 420 11.63 11.78 -11.04
CA PHE A 420 12.71 11.94 -10.08
C PHE A 420 13.19 13.40 -9.95
N THR A 421 13.21 14.17 -11.03
CA THR A 421 13.57 15.60 -10.98
C THR A 421 12.56 16.48 -10.24
N ARG A 422 11.37 15.95 -9.90
CA ARG A 422 10.37 16.65 -9.10
C ARG A 422 10.37 16.27 -7.62
N LEU A 423 11.13 15.24 -7.23
CA LEU A 423 11.26 14.86 -5.83
C LEU A 423 12.21 15.82 -5.11
N PRO A 424 11.94 16.18 -3.84
CA PRO A 424 12.86 17.01 -3.07
C PRO A 424 14.17 16.25 -2.81
N VAL A 425 15.30 16.93 -3.00
CA VAL A 425 16.65 16.34 -2.97
C VAL A 425 17.13 15.87 -1.60
N ASP A 426 16.49 16.37 -0.54
CA ASP A 426 16.81 16.10 0.86
C ASP A 426 15.97 14.97 1.47
N ARG A 427 15.25 14.21 0.63
CA ARG A 427 14.42 13.06 1.05
C ARG A 427 15.19 11.76 0.96
N TRP A 428 14.80 10.79 1.79
CA TRP A 428 15.27 9.43 1.66
C TRP A 428 14.45 8.70 0.61
N LEU A 429 15.11 7.84 -0.15
CA LEU A 429 14.47 6.94 -1.08
C LEU A 429 14.75 5.51 -0.66
N PHE A 430 13.86 4.59 -0.98
CA PHE A 430 14.20 3.18 -0.94
C PHE A 430 13.73 2.47 -2.19
N ILE A 431 14.40 1.37 -2.52
CA ILE A 431 14.06 0.48 -3.61
C ILE A 431 14.04 -0.95 -3.09
N ASN A 432 12.87 -1.58 -3.14
CA ASN A 432 12.67 -2.98 -2.79
C ASN A 432 12.80 -3.86 -4.04
N TYR A 433 13.66 -4.88 -4.03
CA TYR A 433 13.90 -5.77 -5.19
C TYR A 433 14.49 -7.12 -4.75
N GLY A 434 14.40 -8.15 -5.59
CA GLY A 434 15.12 -9.42 -5.35
C GLY A 434 16.51 -9.44 -5.97
N VAL A 435 17.53 -9.97 -5.28
CA VAL A 435 18.89 -10.10 -5.85
C VAL A 435 19.08 -11.36 -6.70
N HIS A 436 18.26 -12.39 -6.46
CA HIS A 436 18.36 -13.65 -7.20
C HIS A 436 17.60 -13.61 -8.55
N LYS A 437 18.32 -13.98 -9.62
CA LYS A 437 17.78 -14.02 -11.00
C LYS A 437 16.57 -14.91 -11.19
N ALA A 438 16.41 -15.93 -10.35
CA ALA A 438 15.26 -16.85 -10.42
C ALA A 438 13.94 -16.14 -10.07
N TRP A 439 13.98 -15.05 -9.28
CA TRP A 439 12.79 -14.35 -8.81
C TRP A 439 12.43 -13.12 -9.66
N GLY A 440 13.37 -12.48 -10.35
CA GLY A 440 13.11 -11.33 -11.24
C GLY A 440 12.74 -11.69 -12.69
N GLY A 441 12.67 -12.99 -13.02
CA GLY A 441 12.52 -13.43 -14.41
C GLY A 441 13.66 -12.95 -15.30
N THR A 442 13.34 -12.59 -16.55
CA THR A 442 14.31 -12.02 -17.52
C THR A 442 14.68 -10.56 -17.23
N TRP A 443 13.96 -9.88 -16.33
CA TRP A 443 14.09 -8.45 -16.07
C TRP A 443 14.85 -8.18 -14.77
N ARG A 444 16.01 -7.53 -14.87
CA ARG A 444 16.79 -7.17 -13.68
C ARG A 444 16.31 -5.84 -13.11
N HIS A 445 15.68 -5.92 -11.94
CA HIS A 445 15.34 -4.77 -11.10
C HIS A 445 16.39 -4.61 -9.98
N PRO A 446 16.84 -3.40 -9.62
CA PRO A 446 16.58 -2.13 -10.31
C PRO A 446 17.08 -2.13 -11.76
N SER A 447 16.35 -1.47 -12.65
CA SER A 447 16.84 -1.21 -14.01
C SER A 447 18.05 -0.26 -13.95
N PRO A 448 19.15 -0.51 -14.69
CA PRO A 448 20.27 0.42 -14.76
C PRO A 448 19.86 1.84 -15.16
N LYS A 449 18.82 1.97 -16.01
CA LYS A 449 18.27 3.27 -16.40
C LYS A 449 17.69 4.03 -15.19
N VAL A 450 16.97 3.36 -14.31
CA VAL A 450 16.39 4.01 -13.12
C VAL A 450 17.50 4.51 -12.19
N ILE A 451 18.56 3.72 -12.00
CA ILE A 451 19.72 4.17 -11.21
C ILE A 451 20.37 5.41 -11.83
N THR A 452 20.60 5.41 -13.16
CA THR A 452 21.13 6.57 -13.87
C THR A 452 20.21 7.80 -13.73
N ASP A 453 18.90 7.61 -13.85
CA ASP A 453 17.93 8.71 -13.71
C ASP A 453 17.92 9.29 -12.28
N LEU A 454 18.03 8.44 -11.24
CA LEU A 454 18.15 8.88 -9.84
C LEU A 454 19.44 9.69 -9.59
N VAL A 455 20.56 9.24 -10.18
CA VAL A 455 21.84 9.96 -10.13
C VAL A 455 21.72 11.31 -10.86
N ALA A 456 21.13 11.32 -12.05
CA ALA A 456 20.95 12.53 -12.85
C ALA A 456 20.02 13.56 -12.17
N ALA A 457 19.02 13.10 -11.42
CA ALA A 457 18.15 13.94 -10.60
C ALA A 457 18.83 14.45 -9.31
N GLY A 458 20.02 13.94 -8.96
CA GLY A 458 20.75 14.33 -7.75
C GLY A 458 20.16 13.78 -6.45
N ILE A 459 19.34 12.73 -6.51
CA ILE A 459 18.62 12.17 -5.35
C ILE A 459 19.12 10.77 -4.94
N SER A 460 20.18 10.25 -5.57
CA SER A 460 20.73 8.92 -5.29
C SER A 460 21.52 8.80 -3.97
N THR A 461 21.85 9.93 -3.32
CA THR A 461 22.70 9.95 -2.12
C THR A 461 22.04 9.37 -0.87
N ASN A 462 20.70 9.40 -0.80
CA ASN A 462 19.91 8.88 0.32
C ASN A 462 19.09 7.64 -0.10
N LEU A 463 19.60 6.82 -1.02
CA LEU A 463 18.92 5.62 -1.50
C LEU A 463 19.21 4.40 -0.61
N LEU A 464 18.17 3.81 -0.04
CA LEU A 464 18.18 2.57 0.72
C LEU A 464 17.87 1.37 -0.18
N ALA A 465 18.69 0.33 -0.13
CA ALA A 465 18.45 -0.92 -0.84
C ALA A 465 17.71 -1.90 0.08
N VAL A 466 16.49 -2.27 -0.27
CA VAL A 466 15.69 -3.27 0.44
C VAL A 466 15.63 -4.53 -0.42
N ASN A 467 16.06 -5.66 0.12
CA ASN A 467 16.06 -6.95 -0.57
C ASN A 467 16.02 -8.08 0.45
N GLU A 468 16.14 -9.33 0.01
CA GLU A 468 16.09 -10.50 0.90
C GLU A 468 17.19 -10.52 1.98
N ASN A 469 18.24 -9.72 1.83
CA ASN A 469 19.34 -9.62 2.79
C ASN A 469 19.36 -8.31 3.59
N ASN A 470 18.56 -7.32 3.19
CA ASN A 470 18.63 -5.96 3.71
C ASN A 470 17.23 -5.39 3.95
N GLY A 471 16.98 -4.99 5.18
CA GLY A 471 15.76 -4.27 5.58
C GLY A 471 16.10 -3.12 6.51
N TYR A 472 15.10 -2.34 6.91
CA TYR A 472 15.30 -1.20 7.81
C TYR A 472 14.17 -1.09 8.80
N HIS A 473 14.53 -0.99 10.08
CA HIS A 473 13.61 -0.67 11.17
C HIS A 473 13.84 0.78 11.60
N ILE A 474 12.77 1.56 11.60
CA ILE A 474 12.75 2.96 11.99
C ILE A 474 11.94 3.06 13.27
N ARG A 475 12.63 3.41 14.35
CA ARG A 475 12.01 3.68 15.65
C ARG A 475 11.95 5.18 15.87
N VAL A 476 10.78 5.65 16.25
CA VAL A 476 10.50 7.05 16.46
C VAL A 476 9.89 7.23 17.85
N GLU A 477 10.45 8.15 18.61
CA GLU A 477 10.03 8.48 19.97
C GLU A 477 9.66 9.95 20.04
N TYR A 478 8.40 10.22 20.35
CA TYR A 478 7.89 11.55 20.62
C TYR A 478 7.70 11.68 22.12
N THR A 479 8.52 12.51 22.76
CA THR A 479 8.44 12.80 24.19
C THR A 479 7.74 14.14 24.39
N LEU A 480 6.66 14.12 25.15
CA LEU A 480 5.89 15.30 25.53
C LEU A 480 6.20 15.59 27.00
N TYR A 481 6.84 16.73 27.28
CA TYR A 481 7.32 17.08 28.62
C TYR A 481 6.28 17.88 29.41
N ASP A 482 6.09 17.47 30.67
CA ASP A 482 5.36 18.24 31.68
C ASP A 482 6.25 19.40 32.19
N ARG A 483 5.66 20.55 32.52
CA ARG A 483 6.43 21.68 33.07
C ARG A 483 6.59 21.57 34.57
#